data_AF-A0A7Y7DKE6-F1
#
_entry.id   AF-A0A7Y7DKE6-F1
#
_cell.length_a   1.000
_cell.length_b   1.000
_cell.length_c   1.000
_cell.angle_alpha   90.00
_cell.angle_beta   90.00
_cell.angle_gamma   90.00
#
_symmetry.space_group_name_H-M   'P 1'
#
loop_
_entity.id
_entity.type
_entity.pdbx_description
1 polymer ?
#
loop_
_entity_poly.entity_id
_entity_poly.type
_entity_poly.pdbx_seq_one_letter_code
_entity_poly.pdbx_strand_id
1 'polypeptide(L)'
;MTLLTSTPTNNENNIIQFPYRVAQHSGVNKGWSYLLSDSVAFQKNVEHAIRIQKPDQEKIPTWIKRLITSGQCRSIYVEDLSLTSEERISIHRLCEQYSVSLVAVSVNDKAAGNIVQGPW
;
A
#
# COMPACT_ATOMS: atom_id res chain seq x y z
N MET A 1 0.99 -22.53 -42.39
CA MET A 1 0.44 -23.21 -41.19
C MET A 1 0.16 -22.16 -40.14
N THR A 2 -1.13 -21.97 -39.87
CA THR A 2 -1.78 -21.39 -38.67
C THR A 2 -1.21 -20.14 -37.99
N LEU A 3 -1.92 -19.03 -38.24
CA LEU A 3 -2.08 -17.86 -37.38
C LEU A 3 -2.65 -18.26 -36.01
N LEU A 4 -2.17 -17.64 -34.93
CA LEU A 4 -2.87 -17.63 -33.64
C LEU A 4 -3.26 -16.19 -33.29
N THR A 5 -4.55 -15.93 -33.49
CA THR A 5 -5.35 -14.86 -32.91
C THR A 5 -5.64 -15.17 -31.45
N SER A 6 -5.47 -14.22 -30.53
CA SER A 6 -6.32 -14.12 -29.33
C SER A 6 -6.17 -12.76 -28.62
N THR A 7 -7.17 -11.90 -28.87
CA THR A 7 -7.87 -10.99 -27.94
C THR A 7 -7.10 -10.10 -26.97
N PRO A 8 -7.25 -8.75 -27.04
CA PRO A 8 -6.98 -7.88 -25.89
C PRO A 8 -8.16 -7.99 -24.90
N THR A 9 -7.93 -8.64 -23.76
CA THR A 9 -8.84 -8.52 -22.62
C THR A 9 -8.68 -7.14 -22.01
N ASN A 10 -9.62 -6.26 -22.36
CA ASN A 10 -9.95 -5.04 -21.65
C ASN A 10 -10.20 -5.41 -20.17
N ASN A 11 -9.39 -4.89 -19.25
CA ASN A 11 -9.58 -5.11 -17.83
C ASN A 11 -9.57 -3.74 -17.13
N GLU A 12 -10.78 -3.26 -16.86
CA GLU A 12 -11.11 -1.98 -16.22
C GLU A 12 -10.76 -1.98 -14.72
N ASN A 13 -9.48 -2.15 -14.41
CA ASN A 13 -9.02 -2.02 -13.04
C ASN A 13 -7.97 -0.90 -12.98
N ASN A 14 -8.26 0.13 -12.19
CA ASN A 14 -7.36 1.22 -11.80
C ASN A 14 -6.19 0.70 -10.93
N ILE A 15 -5.49 -0.32 -11.41
CA ILE A 15 -4.31 -0.86 -10.75
C ILE A 15 -3.14 -0.04 -11.27
N ILE A 16 -2.67 0.91 -10.47
CA ILE A 16 -1.37 1.52 -10.71
C ILE A 16 -0.32 0.46 -10.41
N GLN A 17 0.12 -0.24 -11.45
CA GLN A 17 1.20 -1.23 -11.35
C GLN A 17 2.54 -0.50 -11.29
N PHE A 18 3.04 -0.30 -10.07
CA PHE A 18 4.33 0.33 -9.84
C PHE A 18 5.49 -0.66 -10.04
N PRO A 19 6.63 -0.22 -10.62
CA PRO A 19 7.78 -1.08 -10.83
C PRO A 19 8.37 -1.51 -9.47
N TYR A 20 8.15 -2.77 -9.15
CA TYR A 20 8.65 -3.44 -7.96
C TYR A 20 10.17 -3.55 -8.01
N ARG A 21 10.90 -2.63 -7.37
CA ARG A 21 12.33 -2.82 -7.10
C ARG A 21 12.50 -3.69 -5.87
N VAL A 22 12.32 -4.98 -6.13
CA VAL A 22 12.81 -6.13 -5.36
C VAL A 22 14.28 -6.04 -5.00
N ALA A 23 14.70 -5.57 -3.82
CA ALA A 23 16.03 -5.97 -3.34
C ALA A 23 16.00 -7.50 -3.23
N GLN A 24 16.69 -8.21 -4.13
CA GLN A 24 16.65 -9.67 -4.21
C GLN A 24 17.36 -10.29 -3.00
N HIS A 25 16.65 -10.40 -1.88
CA HIS A 25 17.00 -11.30 -0.80
C HIS A 25 16.49 -12.70 -1.19
N SER A 26 17.41 -13.51 -1.70
CA SER A 26 17.21 -14.92 -2.00
C SER A 26 16.89 -15.70 -0.72
N GLY A 27 15.60 -16.00 -0.51
CA GLY A 27 15.13 -16.94 0.49
C GLY A 27 14.07 -16.37 1.42
N VAL A 28 12.81 -16.75 1.20
CA VAL A 28 11.75 -16.94 2.21
C VAL A 28 11.64 -15.88 3.33
N ASN A 29 11.99 -14.61 3.09
CA ASN A 29 11.79 -13.55 4.08
C ASN A 29 10.46 -12.86 3.77
N LYS A 30 9.36 -13.53 4.16
CA LYS A 30 8.01 -12.98 4.06
C LYS A 30 7.81 -11.93 5.17
N GLY A 31 8.49 -10.79 5.04
CA GLY A 31 8.33 -9.67 5.96
C GLY A 31 6.88 -9.15 5.97
N TRP A 32 6.46 -8.61 7.11
CA TRP A 32 5.10 -8.14 7.34
C TRP A 32 4.77 -6.91 6.51
N SER A 33 3.54 -6.90 5.98
CA SER A 33 2.89 -5.73 5.41
C SER A 33 1.91 -5.15 6.43
N TYR A 34 2.09 -3.90 6.81
CA TYR A 34 1.21 -3.18 7.73
C TYR A 34 0.33 -2.20 6.98
N LEU A 35 -0.96 -2.16 7.30
CA LEU A 35 -1.90 -1.15 6.79
C LEU A 35 -2.49 -0.36 7.95
N LEU A 36 -2.22 0.94 7.99
CA LEU A 36 -2.80 1.89 8.93
C LEU A 36 -3.95 2.59 8.21
N SER A 37 -5.17 2.16 8.49
CA SER A 37 -6.36 2.63 7.78
C SER A 37 -7.63 2.42 8.60
N ASP A 38 -8.58 3.32 8.43
CA ASP A 38 -9.92 3.22 9.01
C ASP A 38 -10.92 2.63 8.02
N SER A 39 -10.73 2.85 6.71
CA SER A 39 -11.71 2.53 5.67
C SER A 39 -11.34 1.33 4.79
N VAL A 40 -10.05 1.06 4.56
CA VAL A 40 -9.57 -0.01 3.67
C VAL A 40 -8.94 -1.17 4.44
N ALA A 41 -8.95 -2.33 3.79
CA ALA A 41 -8.38 -3.57 4.31
C ALA A 41 -7.67 -4.34 3.19
N PHE A 42 -6.71 -5.18 3.57
CA PHE A 42 -6.12 -6.14 2.63
C PHE A 42 -7.16 -7.16 2.16
N GLN A 43 -6.96 -7.69 0.96
CA GLN A 43 -7.72 -8.85 0.48
C GLN A 43 -7.37 -10.09 1.32
N LYS A 44 -8.32 -11.03 1.43
CA LYS A 44 -8.19 -12.22 2.29
C LYS A 44 -7.08 -13.19 1.88
N ASN A 45 -6.58 -13.08 0.64
CA ASN A 45 -5.51 -13.90 0.08
C ASN A 45 -4.10 -13.31 0.29
N VAL A 46 -3.98 -12.14 0.93
CA VAL A 46 -2.68 -11.54 1.22
C VAL A 46 -2.13 -12.16 2.50
N GLU A 47 -1.13 -13.03 2.35
CA GLU A 47 -0.39 -13.57 3.49
C GLU A 47 0.51 -12.50 4.14
N HIS A 48 0.80 -12.66 5.44
CA HIS A 48 1.72 -11.78 6.19
C HIS A 48 1.31 -10.31 6.17
N ALA A 49 0.01 -10.05 6.27
CA ALA A 49 -0.56 -8.72 6.27
C ALA A 49 -1.34 -8.46 7.56
N ILE A 50 -1.09 -7.30 8.17
CA ILE A 50 -1.75 -6.86 9.41
C ILE A 50 -2.41 -5.51 9.13
N ARG A 51 -3.71 -5.45 9.35
CA ARG A 51 -4.45 -4.19 9.40
C ARG A 51 -4.44 -3.67 10.83
N ILE A 52 -4.09 -2.40 10.97
CA ILE A 52 -4.09 -1.66 12.22
C ILE A 52 -5.05 -0.49 12.03
N GLN A 53 -5.91 -0.26 13.03
CA GLN A 53 -6.74 0.94 13.05
C GLN A 53 -5.85 2.19 13.04
N LYS A 54 -6.19 3.19 12.23
CA LYS A 54 -5.35 4.36 12.05
C LYS A 54 -5.25 5.10 13.40
N PRO A 55 -4.04 5.35 13.93
CA PRO A 55 -3.88 6.16 15.13
C PRO A 55 -4.09 7.64 14.80
N ASP A 56 -4.24 8.47 15.84
CA ASP A 56 -4.32 9.93 15.69
C ASP A 56 -3.18 10.47 14.81
N GLN A 57 -3.46 11.49 14.00
CA GLN A 57 -2.52 12.02 13.00
C GLN A 57 -1.15 12.39 13.60
N GLU A 58 -1.14 12.96 14.80
CA GLU A 58 0.08 13.35 15.54
C GLU A 58 0.96 12.15 15.92
N LYS A 59 0.36 10.96 16.06
CA LYS A 59 1.05 9.74 16.46
C LYS A 59 1.53 8.91 15.27
N ILE A 60 0.99 9.12 14.08
CA ILE A 60 1.36 8.39 12.85
C ILE A 60 2.87 8.39 12.60
N PRO A 61 3.60 9.52 12.65
CA PRO A 61 5.05 9.54 12.42
C PRO A 61 5.80 8.62 13.41
N THR A 62 5.43 8.68 14.69
CA THR A 62 6.03 7.86 15.75
C THR A 62 5.70 6.38 15.56
N TRP A 63 4.48 6.06 15.14
CA TRP A 63 4.07 4.68 14.82
C TRP A 63 4.85 4.11 13.64
N ILE A 64 4.98 4.87 12.53
CA ILE A 64 5.76 4.46 11.36
C ILE A 64 7.19 4.15 11.78
N LYS A 65 7.84 5.04 12.55
CA LYS A 65 9.21 4.82 13.04
C LYS A 65 9.32 3.53 13.85
N ARG A 66 8.34 3.25 14.73
CA ARG A 66 8.31 2.02 15.54
C ARG A 66 8.10 0.76 14.69
N LEU A 67 7.26 0.81 13.66
CA LEU A 67 7.04 -0.33 12.76
C LEU A 67 8.27 -0.63 11.90
N ILE A 68 8.99 0.40 11.48
CA ILE A 68 10.26 0.23 10.76
C ILE A 68 11.29 -0.44 11.69
N THR A 69 11.43 0.05 12.93
CA THR A 69 12.46 -0.43 13.87
C THR A 69 12.11 -1.73 14.58
N SER A 70 10.85 -2.18 14.56
CA SER A 70 10.46 -3.45 15.17
C SER A 70 11.04 -4.69 14.47
N GLY A 71 11.61 -4.52 13.26
CA GLY A 71 12.17 -5.61 12.46
C GLY A 71 11.11 -6.42 11.73
N GLN A 72 11.54 -7.19 10.71
CA GLN A 72 10.68 -8.00 9.83
C GLN A 72 9.57 -7.21 9.11
N CYS A 73 9.58 -5.88 9.15
CA CYS A 73 8.69 -5.03 8.38
C CYS A 73 9.19 -4.94 6.94
N ARG A 74 8.31 -5.16 5.96
CA ARG A 74 8.62 -5.02 4.53
C ARG A 74 7.93 -3.81 3.93
N SER A 75 6.66 -3.62 4.24
CA SER A 75 5.85 -2.56 3.64
C SER A 75 4.88 -1.98 4.66
N ILE A 76 4.73 -0.65 4.64
CA ILE A 76 3.78 0.09 5.45
C ILE A 76 2.91 0.91 4.50
N TYR A 77 1.61 0.72 4.59
CA TYR A 77 0.60 1.45 3.87
C TYR A 77 -0.13 2.35 4.86
N VAL A 78 -0.24 3.64 4.57
CA VAL A 78 -0.90 4.59 5.46
C VAL A 78 -1.92 5.38 4.68
N GLU A 79 -3.18 5.32 5.12
CA GLU A 79 -4.26 6.11 4.58
C GLU A 79 -4.08 7.59 4.94
N ASP A 80 -4.24 8.49 3.96
CA ASP A 80 -4.17 9.96 4.11
C ASP A 80 -2.97 10.42 4.95
N LEU A 81 -1.79 10.01 4.53
CA LEU A 81 -0.53 10.32 5.19
C LEU A 81 -0.18 11.81 5.03
N SER A 82 -0.35 12.57 6.11
CA SER A 82 0.19 13.93 6.25
C SER A 82 1.42 13.90 7.19
N LEU A 83 2.57 14.31 6.67
CA LEU A 83 3.82 14.43 7.40
C LEU A 83 4.42 15.82 7.15
N THR A 84 5.07 16.38 8.16
CA THR A 84 5.90 17.57 8.00
C THR A 84 7.15 17.26 7.16
N SER A 85 7.79 18.29 6.61
CA SER A 85 9.02 18.12 5.82
C SER A 85 10.14 17.43 6.60
N GLU A 86 10.31 17.77 7.88
CA GLU A 86 11.32 17.16 8.76
C GLU A 86 11.01 15.68 8.99
N GLU A 87 9.76 15.34 9.30
CA GLU A 87 9.34 13.96 9.51
C GLU A 87 9.56 13.12 8.26
N ARG A 88 9.20 13.65 7.09
CA ARG A 88 9.39 12.98 5.81
C ARG A 88 10.87 12.65 5.56
N ILE A 89 11.79 13.57 5.83
CA ILE A 89 13.23 13.33 5.70
C ILE A 89 13.68 12.24 6.68
N SER A 90 13.24 12.34 7.95
CA SER A 90 13.64 11.38 8.99
C SER A 90 13.13 9.96 8.70
N ILE A 91 11.89 9.83 8.25
CA ILE A 91 11.23 8.56 7.96
C ILE A 91 11.81 7.97 6.67
N HIS A 92 12.07 8.79 5.65
CA HIS A 92 12.69 8.31 4.41
C HIS A 92 14.06 7.67 4.68
N ARG A 93 14.92 8.32 5.47
CA ARG A 93 16.22 7.76 5.86
C ARG A 93 16.08 6.42 6.59
N LEU A 94 15.08 6.30 7.48
CA LEU A 94 14.79 5.04 8.17
C LEU A 94 14.30 3.95 7.20
N CYS A 95 13.42 4.30 6.26
CA CYS A 95 12.95 3.37 5.22
C CYS A 95 14.13 2.83 4.39
N GLU A 96 15.07 3.68 3.99
CA GLU A 96 16.28 3.26 3.26
C GLU A 96 17.17 2.36 4.12
N GLN A 97 17.44 2.75 5.38
CA GLN A 97 18.30 1.99 6.29
C GLN A 97 17.77 0.58 6.57
N TYR A 98 16.46 0.43 6.72
CA TYR A 98 15.82 -0.84 7.06
C TYR A 98 15.22 -1.56 5.85
N SER A 99 15.39 -1.03 4.63
CA SER A 99 14.80 -1.57 3.40
C SER A 99 13.27 -1.75 3.48
N VAL A 100 12.59 -0.79 4.10
CA VAL A 100 11.12 -0.77 4.25
C VAL A 100 10.49 0.13 3.19
N SER A 101 9.42 -0.32 2.56
CA SER A 101 8.62 0.50 1.64
C SER A 101 7.47 1.19 2.38
N LEU A 102 7.45 2.53 2.39
CA LEU A 102 6.33 3.32 2.91
C LEU A 102 5.50 3.87 1.76
N VAL A 103 4.20 3.62 1.77
CA VAL A 103 3.26 4.00 0.71
C VAL A 103 2.08 4.77 1.31
N ALA A 104 1.83 5.97 0.80
CA ALA A 104 0.61 6.70 1.10
C ALA A 104 -0.54 6.16 0.26
N VAL A 105 -1.66 5.86 0.90
CA VAL A 105 -2.90 5.40 0.27
C VAL A 105 -3.92 6.52 0.42
N SER A 106 -4.67 6.83 -0.63
CA SER A 106 -5.80 7.76 -0.56
C SER A 106 -7.03 7.05 -1.07
N VAL A 107 -8.12 7.17 -0.34
CA VAL A 107 -9.41 6.60 -0.74
C VAL A 107 -10.18 7.68 -1.47
N ASN A 108 -10.43 7.45 -2.75
CA ASN A 108 -11.22 8.37 -3.56
C ASN A 108 -12.67 7.88 -3.59
N ASP A 109 -13.50 8.33 -2.64
CA ASP A 109 -14.94 8.02 -2.61
C ASP A 109 -15.72 8.63 -3.79
N LYS A 110 -15.09 9.47 -4.62
CA LYS A 110 -15.76 10.13 -5.76
C LYS A 110 -15.98 9.23 -6.98
N ALA A 111 -15.64 7.94 -6.91
CA ALA A 111 -15.99 6.97 -7.95
C ALA A 111 -17.39 6.32 -7.76
N ALA A 112 -18.17 6.73 -6.76
CA ALA A 112 -19.57 6.32 -6.58
C ALA A 112 -20.59 7.20 -7.36
N GLY A 113 -20.15 7.86 -8.43
CA GLY A 113 -20.97 8.77 -9.25
C GLY A 113 -21.41 8.22 -10.62
N ASN A 114 -21.15 6.94 -10.93
CA ASN A 114 -21.54 6.29 -12.19
C ASN A 114 -22.75 5.35 -12.06
N ILE A 115 -23.68 5.65 -11.15
CA ILE A 115 -24.98 4.97 -11.12
C ILE A 115 -25.99 5.89 -11.82
N VAL A 116 -26.25 5.63 -13.10
CA VAL A 116 -27.43 6.16 -13.77
C VAL A 116 -28.64 5.42 -13.19
N GLN A 117 -29.37 6.05 -12.28
CA GLN A 117 -30.71 5.60 -11.88
C GLN A 117 -31.71 6.07 -12.94
N GLY A 118 -32.41 5.12 -13.57
CA GLY A 118 -33.58 5.38 -14.41
C GLY A 118 -34.81 4.68 -13.83
N PRO A 119 -36.02 5.26 -13.92
CA PRO A 119 -37.22 4.63 -13.43
C PRO A 119 -37.66 3.52 -14.39
N TRP A 120 -38.15 2.42 -13.83
CA TRP A 120 -39.12 1.56 -14.51
C TRP A 120 -40.49 1.82 -13.91
#